data_AF-A0A962BNX3-F1
#
_entry.id   AF-A0A962BNX3-F1
#
_cell.length_a   1.000
_cell.length_b   1.000
_cell.length_c   1.000
_cell.angle_alpha   90.00
_cell.angle_beta   90.00
_cell.angle_gamma   90.00
#
_symmetry.space_group_name_H-M   'P 1'
#
loop_
_entity.id
_entity.type
_entity.pdbx_description
1 polymer ?
#
loop_
_entity_poly.entity_id
_entity_poly.type
_entity_poly.pdbx_seq_one_letter_code
_entity_poly.pdbx_strand_id
1 'polypeptide(L)'
;MNIDLLLTASGETGLICSDNLVKKASGVVFDSVSGALTLEFSDMDYMELNIPIESEFHAVFDMCPQIHIGAVKDGQIAQAYQIPFMFLDDPYRLEVFGTIPQPKNPLQAFGYFVKACVAGQPVHREDLGDEDAMGCVLGDAVPSQLQFAPHLARRHAMEVAPRMTPGNVPGLGLGGSGGGGVIRTQQQGRRGYQGGNSGSTGENES
;
A
#
# COMPACT_ATOMS: atom_id res chain seq x y z
N MET A 1 23.53 7.12 -10.73
CA MET A 1 22.20 7.20 -10.09
C MET A 1 22.38 7.70 -8.67
N ASN A 2 21.50 8.58 -8.19
CA ASN A 2 21.51 9.04 -6.80
C ASN A 2 20.29 8.48 -6.06
N ILE A 3 20.46 8.16 -4.77
CA ILE A 3 19.39 7.59 -3.93
C ILE A 3 19.38 8.30 -2.59
N ASP A 4 18.18 8.72 -2.18
CA ASP A 4 17.91 9.31 -0.89
C ASP A 4 16.95 8.45 -0.08
N LEU A 5 17.23 8.35 1.20
CA LEU A 5 16.28 7.88 2.20
C LEU A 5 15.38 9.04 2.59
N LEU A 6 14.06 8.84 2.53
CA LEU A 6 13.07 9.77 3.06
C LEU A 6 12.32 9.15 4.24
N LEU A 7 11.96 9.99 5.19
CA LEU A 7 11.26 9.59 6.41
C LEU A 7 10.03 10.45 6.64
N THR A 8 8.94 9.82 7.08
CA THR A 8 7.73 10.51 7.54
C THR A 8 7.76 10.69 9.06
N ALA A 9 7.01 11.67 9.56
CA ALA A 9 6.86 11.87 11.01
C ALA A 9 6.15 10.69 11.71
N SER A 10 5.42 9.85 10.96
CA SER A 10 4.74 8.65 11.47
C SER A 10 5.63 7.40 11.46
N GLY A 11 6.89 7.52 11.04
CA GLY A 11 7.86 6.43 11.05
C GLY A 11 7.83 5.52 9.82
N GLU A 12 7.26 5.97 8.70
CA GLU A 12 7.40 5.30 7.41
C GLU A 12 8.70 5.73 6.73
N THR A 13 9.30 4.83 5.97
CA THR A 13 10.56 5.10 5.27
C THR A 13 10.50 4.68 3.82
N GLY A 14 11.34 5.31 3.00
CA GLY A 14 11.41 5.01 1.58
C GLY A 14 12.70 5.47 0.93
N LEU A 15 13.11 4.77 -0.11
CA LEU A 15 14.22 5.16 -0.97
C LEU A 15 13.69 5.79 -2.25
N ILE A 16 14.18 6.99 -2.57
CA ILE A 16 13.87 7.70 -3.81
C ILE A 16 15.11 7.77 -4.68
N CYS A 17 15.00 7.21 -5.88
CA CYS A 17 16.06 7.16 -6.88
C CYS A 17 15.88 8.28 -7.91
N SER A 18 16.99 8.85 -8.40
CA SER A 18 16.99 9.86 -9.46
C SER A 18 16.74 9.28 -10.87
N ASP A 19 16.82 7.97 -11.02
CA ASP A 19 16.42 7.23 -12.21
C ASP A 19 15.80 5.89 -11.79
N ASN A 20 15.15 5.21 -12.73
CA ASN A 20 14.60 3.88 -12.48
C ASN A 20 15.71 2.88 -12.15
N LEU A 21 15.45 2.01 -11.16
CA LEU A 21 16.33 0.88 -10.92
C LEU A 21 16.30 -0.04 -12.15
N VAL A 22 17.49 -0.40 -12.65
CA VAL A 22 17.65 -1.30 -13.81
C VAL A 22 16.97 -2.65 -13.53
N LYS A 23 17.09 -3.13 -12.30
CA LYS A 23 16.44 -4.34 -11.78
C LYS A 23 15.51 -3.97 -10.64
N LYS A 24 14.38 -4.64 -10.53
CA LYS A 24 13.48 -4.44 -9.39
C LYS A 24 14.12 -5.02 -8.13
N ALA A 25 14.45 -4.18 -7.15
CA ALA A 25 14.87 -4.64 -5.83
C ALA A 25 13.79 -5.53 -5.20
N SER A 26 14.21 -6.60 -4.54
CA SER A 26 13.37 -7.56 -3.83
C SER A 26 13.37 -7.35 -2.32
N GLY A 27 14.41 -6.73 -1.77
CA GLY A 27 14.54 -6.42 -0.34
C GLY A 27 15.57 -5.33 -0.11
N VAL A 28 15.54 -4.76 1.09
CA VAL A 28 16.58 -3.88 1.60
C VAL A 28 17.09 -4.44 2.91
N VAL A 29 18.40 -4.54 3.05
CA VAL A 29 19.08 -4.96 4.27
C VAL A 29 19.78 -3.76 4.89
N PHE A 30 19.57 -3.56 6.18
CA PHE A 30 20.23 -2.54 7.00
C PHE A 30 21.17 -3.21 7.99
N ASP A 31 22.43 -2.77 8.01
CA ASP A 31 23.40 -3.12 9.04
C ASP A 31 23.45 -2.01 10.08
N SER A 32 22.89 -2.26 11.26
CA SER A 32 22.82 -1.28 12.35
C SER A 32 24.19 -0.89 12.92
N VAL A 33 25.22 -1.72 12.70
CA VAL A 33 26.58 -1.49 13.21
C VAL A 33 27.32 -0.49 12.34
N SER A 34 27.26 -0.65 11.02
CA SER A 34 27.93 0.24 10.07
C SER A 34 27.04 1.40 9.58
N GLY A 35 25.72 1.29 9.75
CA GLY A 35 24.74 2.20 9.16
C GLY A 35 24.52 1.96 7.66
N ALA A 36 25.10 0.90 7.09
CA ALA A 36 25.03 0.63 5.66
C ALA A 36 23.66 0.05 5.25
N LEU A 37 23.19 0.47 4.07
CA LEU A 37 22.06 -0.14 3.37
C LEU A 37 22.55 -0.94 2.17
N THR A 38 21.91 -2.09 1.95
CA THR A 38 22.09 -2.92 0.76
C THR A 38 20.76 -3.17 0.09
N LEU A 39 20.67 -2.88 -1.21
CA LEU A 39 19.55 -3.31 -2.05
C LEU A 39 19.82 -4.72 -2.55
N GLU A 40 18.88 -5.64 -2.34
CA GLU A 40 18.95 -7.00 -2.88
C GLU A 40 18.07 -7.13 -4.11
N PHE A 41 18.54 -7.85 -5.12
CA PHE A 41 17.79 -8.14 -6.34
C PHE A 41 17.44 -9.63 -6.44
N SER A 42 16.42 -9.97 -7.23
CA SER A 42 15.89 -11.33 -7.34
C SER A 42 16.87 -12.35 -7.95
N ASP A 43 17.92 -11.87 -8.62
CA ASP A 43 18.95 -12.69 -9.26
C ASP A 43 20.20 -12.90 -8.39
N MET A 44 20.06 -12.73 -7.07
CA MET A 44 21.15 -12.80 -6.08
C MET A 44 22.23 -11.72 -6.26
N ASP A 45 21.96 -10.72 -7.09
CA ASP A 45 22.77 -9.52 -7.22
C ASP A 45 22.41 -8.54 -6.08
N TYR A 46 23.32 -7.63 -5.78
CA TYR A 46 23.10 -6.61 -4.75
C TYR A 46 23.79 -5.28 -5.09
N MET A 47 23.34 -4.22 -4.43
CA MET A 47 23.95 -2.91 -4.51
C MET A 47 24.09 -2.32 -3.11
N GLU A 48 25.33 -2.14 -2.68
CA GLU A 48 25.64 -1.42 -1.44
C GLU A 48 25.48 0.10 -1.67
N LEU A 49 24.76 0.75 -0.77
CA LEU A 49 24.59 2.19 -0.77
C LEU A 49 25.80 2.81 -0.06
N ASN A 50 26.43 3.83 -0.68
CA ASN A 50 27.78 4.27 -0.32
C ASN A 50 27.83 5.38 0.74
N ILE A 51 26.69 5.77 1.30
CA ILE A 51 26.59 6.75 2.38
C ILE A 51 25.84 6.09 3.55
N PRO A 52 26.51 5.91 4.72
CA PRO A 52 25.88 5.36 5.91
C PRO A 52 24.75 6.25 6.43
N ILE A 53 23.73 5.63 7.01
CA ILE A 53 22.63 6.34 7.66
C ILE A 53 23.09 6.91 9.00
N GLU A 54 22.61 8.11 9.32
CA GLU A 54 22.88 8.72 10.61
C GLU A 54 22.12 8.00 11.74
N SER A 55 22.80 7.81 12.88
CA SER A 55 22.28 7.03 14.01
C SER A 55 20.95 7.55 14.58
N GLU A 56 20.66 8.84 14.38
CA GLU A 56 19.39 9.45 14.81
C GLU A 56 18.17 8.89 14.08
N PHE A 57 18.34 8.35 12.86
CA PHE A 57 17.25 7.76 12.09
C PHE A 57 17.02 6.27 12.41
N HIS A 58 17.93 5.62 13.15
CA HIS A 58 17.83 4.17 13.41
C HIS A 58 16.56 3.80 14.17
N ALA A 59 16.11 4.65 15.12
CA ALA A 59 14.88 4.41 15.88
C ALA A 59 13.63 4.41 15.00
N VAL A 60 13.65 5.08 13.85
CA VAL A 60 12.51 5.08 12.90
C VAL A 60 12.40 3.73 12.20
N PHE A 61 13.52 3.07 11.95
CA PHE A 61 13.54 1.75 11.31
C PHE A 61 12.98 0.64 12.18
N ASP A 62 12.93 0.85 13.49
CA ASP A 62 12.53 -0.22 14.38
C ASP A 62 11.09 -0.70 14.18
N MET A 63 10.24 0.19 13.68
CA MET A 63 8.82 -0.09 13.45
C MET A 63 8.50 -0.31 11.97
N CYS A 64 9.52 -0.49 11.12
CA CYS A 64 9.40 -0.44 9.68
C CYS A 64 9.65 -1.83 9.05
N PRO A 65 8.62 -2.68 8.85
CA PRO A 65 8.80 -3.99 8.23
C PRO A 65 8.96 -3.91 6.70
N GLN A 66 8.58 -2.78 6.10
CA GLN A 66 8.65 -2.53 4.66
C GLN A 66 9.13 -1.13 4.39
N ILE A 67 9.86 -0.98 3.30
CA ILE A 67 10.33 0.30 2.80
C ILE A 67 9.70 0.59 1.43
N HIS A 68 9.33 1.85 1.22
CA HIS A 68 8.89 2.32 -0.09
C HIS A 68 10.09 2.42 -1.04
N ILE A 69 9.92 2.02 -2.30
CA ILE A 69 10.89 2.28 -3.36
C ILE A 69 10.22 3.11 -4.42
N GLY A 70 10.83 4.26 -4.74
CA GLY A 70 10.40 5.16 -5.77
C GLY A 70 11.54 5.57 -6.70
N ALA A 71 11.20 5.91 -7.93
CA ALA A 71 12.09 6.65 -8.82
C ALA A 71 11.38 7.90 -9.34
N VAL A 72 12.06 9.03 -9.28
CA VAL A 72 11.61 10.30 -9.84
C VAL A 72 12.47 10.61 -11.05
N LYS A 73 11.84 10.69 -12.22
CA LYS A 73 12.47 10.99 -13.50
C LYS A 73 11.70 12.11 -14.17
N ASP A 74 12.40 13.14 -14.62
CA ASP A 74 11.81 14.30 -15.29
C ASP A 74 10.64 14.93 -14.50
N GLY A 75 10.79 15.01 -13.16
CA GLY A 75 9.78 15.55 -12.25
C GLY A 75 8.55 14.65 -12.02
N GLN A 76 8.58 13.40 -12.51
CA GLN A 76 7.47 12.45 -12.38
C GLN A 76 7.90 11.19 -11.65
N ILE A 77 6.98 10.60 -10.89
CA ILE A 77 7.16 9.29 -10.28
C ILE A 77 7.07 8.24 -11.40
N ALA A 78 8.21 7.67 -11.79
CA ALA A 78 8.33 6.73 -12.89
C ALA A 78 8.27 5.25 -12.43
N GLN A 79 8.60 5.01 -11.16
CA GLN A 79 8.56 3.71 -10.49
C GLN A 79 8.09 3.92 -9.04
N ALA A 80 7.24 3.03 -8.53
CA ALA A 80 6.77 3.05 -7.14
C ALA A 80 6.29 1.65 -6.70
N TYR A 81 6.80 1.15 -5.58
CA TYR A 81 6.41 -0.12 -4.96
C TYR A 81 6.90 -0.19 -3.50
N GLN A 82 6.61 -1.27 -2.78
CA GLN A 82 7.14 -1.56 -1.44
C GLN A 82 7.86 -2.90 -1.46
N ILE A 83 8.90 -3.02 -0.63
CA ILE A 83 9.66 -4.26 -0.42
C ILE A 83 9.96 -4.46 1.07
N PRO A 84 10.23 -5.71 1.50
CA PRO A 84 10.67 -5.98 2.85
C PRO A 84 11.91 -5.19 3.23
N PHE A 85 11.94 -4.74 4.48
CA PHE A 85 13.09 -4.10 5.10
C PHE A 85 13.60 -4.99 6.23
N MET A 86 14.87 -5.36 6.16
CA MET A 86 15.49 -6.38 7.00
C MET A 86 16.68 -5.80 7.73
N PHE A 87 16.94 -6.32 8.93
CA PHE A 87 18.11 -5.97 9.72
C PHE A 87 19.09 -7.13 9.64
N LEU A 88 20.34 -6.83 9.29
CA LEU A 88 21.40 -7.84 9.20
C LEU A 88 21.67 -8.48 10.56
N ASP A 89 21.58 -7.67 11.62
CA ASP A 89 21.83 -8.03 13.01
C ASP A 89 20.61 -8.63 13.73
N ASP A 90 19.41 -8.55 13.14
CA ASP A 90 18.19 -9.16 13.66
C ASP A 90 17.45 -9.99 12.59
N PRO A 91 17.92 -11.22 12.31
CA PRO A 91 17.29 -12.09 11.31
C PRO A 91 15.90 -12.60 11.76
N TYR A 92 15.56 -12.50 13.05
CA TYR A 92 14.29 -13.00 13.59
C TYR A 92 13.20 -11.92 13.61
N ARG A 93 13.55 -10.67 13.30
CA ARG A 93 12.60 -9.53 13.25
C ARG A 93 11.38 -9.82 12.39
N LEU A 94 11.57 -10.48 11.24
CA LEU A 94 10.48 -10.87 10.35
C LEU A 94 9.56 -11.93 10.97
N GLU A 95 10.07 -12.80 11.84
CA GLU A 95 9.25 -13.77 12.56
C GLU A 95 8.33 -13.09 13.57
N VAL A 96 8.80 -11.99 14.19
CA VAL A 96 8.00 -11.15 15.10
C VAL A 96 6.87 -10.45 14.36
N PHE A 97 7.14 -9.92 13.16
CA PHE A 97 6.12 -9.29 12.31
C PHE A 97 5.20 -10.29 11.60
N GLY A 98 5.61 -11.56 11.51
CA GLY A 98 4.86 -12.61 10.82
C GLY A 98 4.78 -12.36 9.31
N THR A 99 3.62 -12.65 8.70
CA THR A 99 3.43 -12.35 7.27
C THR A 99 3.26 -10.85 7.08
N ILE A 100 4.29 -10.20 6.56
CA ILE A 100 4.20 -8.79 6.19
C ILE A 100 3.12 -8.63 5.10
N PRO A 101 2.02 -7.92 5.39
CA PRO A 101 0.96 -7.72 4.41
C PRO A 101 1.50 -6.90 3.25
N GLN A 102 1.35 -7.40 2.02
CA GLN A 102 1.60 -6.57 0.85
C GLN A 102 0.46 -5.54 0.74
N PRO A 103 0.77 -4.25 0.54
CA PRO A 103 -0.26 -3.24 0.36
C PRO A 103 -1.15 -3.62 -0.83
N LYS A 104 -2.47 -3.53 -0.66
CA LYS A 104 -3.40 -3.75 -1.79
C LYS A 104 -3.26 -2.67 -2.87
N ASN A 105 -2.88 -1.46 -2.45
CA ASN A 105 -2.78 -0.26 -3.28
C ASN A 105 -1.38 0.40 -3.11
N PRO A 106 -0.30 -0.22 -3.62
CA PRO A 106 1.07 0.25 -3.39
C PRO A 106 1.33 1.65 -3.99
N LEU A 107 0.71 2.01 -5.11
CA LEU A 107 0.90 3.33 -5.70
C LEU A 107 0.19 4.40 -4.87
N GLN A 108 -1.01 4.10 -4.39
CA GLN A 108 -1.72 5.02 -3.50
C GLN A 108 -0.93 5.24 -2.20
N ALA A 109 -0.43 4.17 -1.59
CA ALA A 109 0.40 4.25 -0.39
C ALA A 109 1.66 5.09 -0.63
N PHE A 110 2.38 4.84 -1.72
CA PHE A 110 3.55 5.63 -2.11
C PHE A 110 3.22 7.11 -2.30
N GLY A 111 2.08 7.42 -2.94
CA GLY A 111 1.64 8.80 -3.14
C GLY A 111 1.33 9.55 -1.84
N TYR A 112 0.87 8.85 -0.80
CA TYR A 112 0.72 9.44 0.54
C TYR A 112 2.07 9.58 1.24
N PHE A 113 2.88 8.53 1.21
CA PHE A 113 4.22 8.50 1.80
C PHE A 113 5.07 9.69 1.35
N VAL A 114 5.23 9.90 0.04
CA VAL A 114 6.07 10.98 -0.51
C VAL A 114 5.59 12.36 -0.05
N LYS A 115 4.27 12.55 0.09
CA LYS A 115 3.69 13.82 0.55
C LYS A 115 3.81 14.04 2.06
N ALA A 116 4.00 12.97 2.82
CA ALA A 116 4.14 12.99 4.27
C ALA A 116 5.61 13.00 4.74
N CYS A 117 6.57 12.94 3.82
CA CYS A 117 8.00 13.00 4.13
C CYS A 117 8.37 14.36 4.74
N VAL A 118 9.11 14.33 5.85
CA VAL A 118 9.53 15.52 6.60
C VAL A 118 11.05 15.61 6.76
N ALA A 119 11.75 14.51 6.50
CA ALA A 119 13.21 14.43 6.53
C ALA A 119 13.72 13.60 5.35
N GLY A 120 14.96 13.83 4.96
CA GLY A 120 15.64 13.06 3.93
C GLY A 120 17.15 13.07 4.12
N GLN A 121 17.79 11.96 3.75
CA GLN A 121 19.23 11.77 3.84
C GLN A 121 19.76 11.12 2.53
N PRO A 122 20.83 11.65 1.93
CA PRO A 122 21.61 10.93 0.93
C PRO A 122 22.07 9.56 1.45
N VAL A 123 21.79 8.50 0.71
CA VAL A 123 22.31 7.15 1.01
C VAL A 123 23.16 6.58 -0.11
N HIS A 124 22.99 7.09 -1.34
CA HIS A 124 23.89 6.76 -2.44
C HIS A 124 24.11 7.94 -3.39
N ARG A 125 25.36 8.15 -3.80
CA ARG A 125 25.76 9.09 -4.86
C ARG A 125 26.70 8.41 -5.84
N GLU A 126 26.49 8.62 -7.14
CA GLU A 126 27.35 8.05 -8.17
C GLU A 126 28.75 8.67 -8.15
N ASP A 127 28.82 9.99 -7.95
CA ASP A 127 30.06 10.74 -7.75
C ASP A 127 30.01 11.48 -6.41
N LEU A 128 30.86 11.08 -5.46
CA LEU A 128 30.99 11.72 -4.15
C LEU A 128 31.79 13.04 -4.21
N GLY A 129 32.46 13.33 -5.33
CA GLY A 129 33.19 14.58 -5.54
C GLY A 129 32.35 15.69 -6.16
N ASP A 130 31.14 15.38 -6.62
CA ASP A 130 30.23 16.33 -7.25
C ASP A 130 29.37 17.05 -6.20
N GLU A 131 29.80 18.26 -5.81
CA GLU A 131 29.09 19.10 -4.84
C GLU A 131 27.68 19.48 -5.30
N ASP A 132 27.43 19.58 -6.60
CA ASP A 132 26.11 19.90 -7.15
C ASP A 132 25.13 18.72 -6.99
N ALA A 133 25.65 17.50 -6.97
CA ALA A 133 24.87 16.27 -6.76
C ALA A 133 24.64 15.93 -5.28
N MET A 134 25.20 16.70 -4.34
CA MET A 134 25.03 16.49 -2.89
C MET A 134 23.64 16.86 -2.37
N GLY A 135 22.87 17.64 -3.15
CA GLY A 135 21.49 17.98 -2.82
C GLY A 135 20.56 16.76 -2.78
N CYS A 136 19.33 16.98 -2.29
CA CYS A 136 18.28 15.96 -2.31
C CYS A 136 17.96 15.54 -3.76
N VAL A 137 17.69 14.26 -4.01
CA VAL A 137 17.28 13.68 -5.30
C VAL A 137 16.02 14.35 -5.86
N LEU A 138 15.16 14.85 -4.98
CA LEU A 138 13.98 15.62 -5.40
C LEU A 138 14.35 17.03 -5.92
N GLY A 139 15.56 17.52 -5.65
CA GLY A 139 16.02 18.86 -6.03
C GLY A 139 15.05 19.93 -5.55
N ASP A 140 14.64 20.80 -6.47
CA ASP A 140 13.62 21.84 -6.23
C ASP A 140 12.17 21.32 -6.29
N ALA A 141 11.96 20.04 -6.64
CA ALA A 141 10.63 19.49 -6.75
C ALA A 141 9.98 19.38 -5.37
N VAL A 142 8.85 20.07 -5.20
CA VAL A 142 8.06 19.96 -3.98
C VAL A 142 7.39 18.58 -3.97
N PRO A 143 7.58 17.74 -2.93
CA PRO A 143 7.01 16.39 -2.89
C PRO A 143 5.48 16.35 -3.11
N SER A 144 4.77 17.40 -2.68
CA SER A 144 3.33 17.55 -2.86
C SER A 144 2.89 17.75 -4.31
N GLN A 145 3.79 18.19 -5.19
CA GLN A 145 3.53 18.46 -6.61
C GLN A 145 3.92 17.28 -7.51
N LEU A 146 4.62 16.27 -7.00
CA LEU A 146 5.00 15.10 -7.77
C LEU A 146 3.76 14.34 -8.27
N GLN A 147 3.77 14.04 -9.56
CA GLN A 147 2.71 13.28 -10.23
C GLN A 147 3.26 11.95 -10.74
N PHE A 148 2.41 10.93 -10.78
CA PHE A 148 2.76 9.68 -11.43
C PHE A 148 2.92 9.86 -12.94
N ALA A 149 3.95 9.24 -13.50
CA ALA A 149 4.11 9.13 -14.94
C ALA A 149 2.88 8.46 -15.58
N PRO A 150 2.53 8.75 -16.84
CA PRO A 150 1.25 8.34 -17.44
C PRO A 150 0.92 6.85 -17.32
N HIS A 151 1.92 5.96 -17.39
CA HIS A 151 1.72 4.52 -17.22
C HIS A 151 1.34 4.13 -15.79
N LEU A 152 1.94 4.78 -14.78
CA LEU A 152 1.59 4.57 -13.37
C LEU A 152 0.30 5.29 -12.99
N ALA A 153 0.02 6.47 -13.56
CA ALA A 153 -1.19 7.23 -13.27
C ALA A 153 -2.46 6.43 -13.60
N ARG A 154 -2.46 5.69 -14.72
CA ARG A 154 -3.57 4.78 -15.08
C ARG A 154 -3.78 3.67 -14.06
N ARG A 155 -2.70 3.06 -13.56
CA ARG A 155 -2.77 2.02 -12.53
C ARG A 155 -3.21 2.60 -11.19
N HIS A 156 -2.67 3.74 -10.79
CA HIS A 156 -3.06 4.46 -9.58
C HIS A 156 -4.56 4.80 -9.60
N ALA A 157 -5.09 5.26 -10.73
CA ALA A 157 -6.53 5.53 -10.88
C ALA A 157 -7.39 4.28 -10.64
N MET A 158 -6.91 3.09 -11.02
CA MET A 158 -7.60 1.82 -10.73
C MET A 158 -7.48 1.40 -9.25
N GLU A 159 -6.38 1.73 -8.58
CA GLU A 159 -6.18 1.46 -7.14
C GLU A 159 -7.08 2.35 -6.26
N VAL A 160 -7.30 3.61 -6.69
CA VAL A 160 -8.13 4.59 -5.98
C VAL A 160 -9.61 4.48 -6.33
N ALA A 161 -9.96 3.88 -7.48
CA ALA A 161 -11.34 3.75 -7.92
C ALA A 161 -12.20 3.04 -6.84
N PRO A 162 -13.36 3.61 -6.46
CA PRO A 162 -14.24 2.96 -5.51
C PRO A 162 -14.65 1.60 -6.07
N ARG A 163 -14.32 0.53 -5.33
CA ARG A 163 -14.76 -0.82 -5.66
C ARG A 163 -16.27 -0.85 -5.56
N MET A 164 -16.97 -0.78 -6.69
CA MET A 164 -18.41 -0.99 -6.72
C MET A 164 -18.66 -2.41 -6.21
N THR A 165 -19.22 -2.50 -5.00
CA THR A 165 -19.71 -3.76 -4.45
C THR A 165 -20.79 -4.29 -5.40
N PRO A 166 -20.71 -5.54 -5.88
CA PRO A 166 -21.83 -6.17 -6.57
C PRO A 166 -22.89 -6.49 -5.51
N GLY A 167 -23.67 -5.49 -5.13
CA GLY A 167 -24.68 -5.56 -4.09
C GLY A 167 -25.61 -4.37 -4.23
N ASN A 168 -26.83 -4.65 -4.68
CA ASN A 168 -27.92 -3.72 -4.98
C ASN A 168 -27.67 -2.79 -6.17
N VAL A 169 -27.88 -3.33 -7.37
CA VAL A 169 -28.50 -2.53 -8.44
C VAL A 169 -29.95 -2.26 -8.00
N PRO A 170 -30.35 -1.01 -7.67
CA PRO A 170 -31.77 -0.67 -7.62
C PRO A 170 -32.25 -0.78 -9.07
N GLY A 171 -33.25 -1.61 -9.31
CA GLY A 171 -33.79 -1.82 -10.65
C GLY A 171 -34.07 -0.49 -11.33
N LEU A 172 -33.51 -0.32 -12.54
CA LEU A 172 -33.89 0.74 -13.46
C LEU A 172 -35.39 0.57 -13.79
N GLY A 173 -36.25 1.25 -13.03
CA GLY A 173 -37.65 1.45 -13.35
C GLY A 173 -37.78 2.52 -14.41
N LEU A 174 -37.59 2.15 -15.68
CA LEU A 174 -37.82 3.00 -16.83
C LEU A 174 -39.25 2.75 -17.37
N GLY A 175 -40.18 3.65 -17.03
CA GLY A 175 -41.34 4.10 -17.83
C GLY A 175 -42.40 3.07 -18.31
N GLY A 176 -43.68 3.32 -17.97
CA GLY A 176 -44.80 2.68 -18.70
C GLY A 176 -46.20 2.85 -18.12
N SER A 177 -46.81 4.01 -18.33
CA SER A 177 -48.23 4.25 -18.69
C SER A 177 -49.36 3.30 -18.20
N GLY A 178 -50.23 3.84 -17.35
CA GLY A 178 -51.65 4.07 -17.72
C GLY A 178 -52.72 3.02 -17.35
N GLY A 179 -53.86 3.53 -16.85
CA GLY A 179 -55.18 2.95 -17.12
C GLY A 179 -55.88 2.28 -15.93
N GLY A 180 -56.93 2.93 -15.42
CA GLY A 180 -57.74 2.47 -14.29
C GLY A 180 -58.71 1.31 -14.58
N GLY A 181 -59.35 0.83 -13.52
CA GLY A 181 -60.41 -0.17 -13.59
C GLY A 181 -60.77 -0.69 -12.20
N VAL A 182 -62.06 -0.73 -11.88
CA VAL A 182 -62.63 -0.74 -10.53
C VAL A 182 -63.27 -2.10 -10.20
N ILE A 183 -63.35 -2.45 -8.89
CA ILE A 183 -64.27 -3.41 -8.19
C ILE A 183 -64.08 -4.92 -8.55
N ARG A 184 -64.37 -5.96 -7.74
CA ARG A 184 -65.25 -6.15 -6.57
C ARG A 184 -64.97 -7.49 -5.88
N THR A 185 -65.23 -7.47 -4.58
CA THR A 185 -65.39 -8.52 -3.57
C THR A 185 -66.22 -9.74 -3.99
N GLN A 186 -65.79 -10.94 -3.57
CA GLN A 186 -66.56 -12.15 -3.16
C GLN A 186 -65.55 -13.33 -3.11
N GLN A 187 -65.56 -14.37 -2.28
CA GLN A 187 -66.45 -14.95 -1.27
C GLN A 187 -65.64 -16.16 -0.73
N GLN A 188 -65.25 -16.22 0.54
CA GLN A 188 -65.86 -17.07 1.57
C GLN A 188 -66.08 -18.56 1.17
N GLY A 189 -65.42 -19.51 1.85
CA GLY A 189 -65.79 -20.93 1.76
C GLY A 189 -64.94 -21.95 2.53
N ARG A 190 -65.38 -22.27 3.77
CA ARG A 190 -65.35 -23.58 4.53
C ARG A 190 -64.03 -24.37 4.68
N ARG A 191 -63.54 -24.63 5.90
CA ARG A 191 -63.95 -25.59 6.97
C ARG A 191 -63.81 -27.08 6.64
N GLY A 192 -62.87 -27.74 7.35
CA GLY A 192 -62.87 -29.14 7.84
C GLY A 192 -61.66 -29.29 8.79
N TYR A 193 -61.80 -29.47 10.12
CA TYR A 193 -62.00 -30.73 10.88
C TYR A 193 -61.11 -31.87 10.32
N GLN A 194 -60.28 -32.63 11.06
CA GLN A 194 -60.29 -33.03 12.48
C GLN A 194 -59.02 -33.86 12.79
N GLY A 195 -58.54 -33.81 14.05
CA GLY A 195 -57.80 -34.89 14.73
C GLY A 195 -56.27 -34.78 14.67
N GLY A 196 -55.49 -34.84 15.75
CA GLY A 196 -55.75 -35.09 17.16
C GLY A 196 -54.51 -35.73 17.79
N ASN A 197 -54.10 -35.23 18.98
CA ASN A 197 -53.41 -35.92 20.10
C ASN A 197 -52.06 -36.66 19.82
N SER A 198 -50.99 -36.63 20.62
CA SER A 198 -50.81 -36.46 22.08
C SER A 198 -49.31 -36.42 22.44
N GLY A 199 -48.91 -35.54 23.37
CA GLY A 199 -47.89 -35.73 24.45
C GLY A 199 -46.41 -35.94 24.08
N SER A 200 -45.40 -35.57 24.88
CA SER A 200 -45.30 -34.85 26.16
C SER A 200 -43.80 -34.74 26.55
N THR A 201 -43.40 -33.58 27.09
CA THR A 201 -42.50 -33.34 28.26
C THR A 201 -41.02 -33.78 28.33
N GLY A 202 -40.19 -32.87 28.85
CA GLY A 202 -38.89 -33.08 29.55
C GLY A 202 -37.71 -32.45 28.79
N GLU A 203 -37.07 -31.33 29.17
CA GLU A 203 -36.51 -30.89 30.46
C GLU A 203 -35.70 -31.98 31.18
N ASN A 204 -34.37 -32.02 31.01
CA ASN A 204 -33.42 -31.42 31.96
C ASN A 204 -31.95 -31.80 31.70
N GLU A 205 -31.11 -30.78 31.88
CA GLU A 205 -29.79 -30.74 32.52
C GLU A 205 -28.95 -32.02 32.65
N SER A 206 -27.69 -31.91 32.19
CA SER A 206 -26.46 -32.14 32.96
C SER A 206 -25.28 -31.47 32.27
#